data_AF-A0A7L3MME5-F1
#
_entry.id   AF-A0A7L3MME5-F1
#
_cell.length_a   1.000
_cell.length_b   1.000
_cell.length_c   1.000
_cell.angle_alpha   90.00
_cell.angle_beta   90.00
_cell.angle_gamma   90.00
#
_symmetry.space_group_name_H-M   'P 1'
#
loop_
_entity.id
_entity.type
_entity.pdbx_description
1 polymer ?
#
loop_
_entity_poly.entity_id
_entity_poly.type
_entity_poly.pdbx_seq_one_letter_code
_entity_poly.pdbx_strand_id
1 'polypeptide(L)'
;QVSADSSSSMNSGVMLVRPSRLSSSGTPMLAGVSEYELPEDPRWELPRDRLILGKPLGEGCFGQVVLAEAIGLDKDKPNRVTKVAVK
;
A
#
# COMPACT_ATOMS: atom_id res chain seq x y z
N GLN A 1 3.50 37.18 31.27
CA GLN A 1 2.16 36.65 31.51
C GLN A 1 1.22 37.32 30.50
N VAL A 2 0.83 36.62 29.44
CA VAL A 2 -0.20 37.07 28.50
C VAL A 2 -1.05 35.85 28.15
N SER A 3 -2.34 35.92 28.48
CA SER A 3 -3.36 34.92 28.19
C SER A 3 -4.48 35.60 27.40
N ALA A 4 -5.11 34.80 26.52
CA ALA A 4 -6.38 35.02 25.82
C ALA A 4 -6.35 36.14 24.76
N ASP A 5 -6.75 35.95 23.50
CA ASP A 5 -7.88 35.16 23.00
C ASP A 5 -7.56 34.48 21.67
N SER A 6 -8.04 33.25 21.47
CA SER A 6 -8.23 32.69 20.13
C SER A 6 -9.57 31.99 20.12
N SER A 7 -10.55 32.67 19.54
CA SER A 7 -11.93 32.25 19.42
C SER A 7 -12.01 30.90 18.70
N SER A 8 -12.48 29.88 19.40
CA SER A 8 -12.85 28.59 18.80
C SER A 8 -14.11 28.79 17.96
N SER A 9 -13.99 28.59 16.64
CA SER A 9 -15.14 28.56 15.74
C SER A 9 -15.93 27.26 15.97
N MET A 10 -16.88 27.31 16.90
CA MET A 10 -17.88 26.27 17.08
C MET A 10 -18.90 26.34 15.93
N ASN A 11 -18.56 25.80 14.76
CA ASN A 11 -19.58 25.47 13.75
C ASN A 11 -19.16 24.37 12.79
N SER A 12 -19.04 23.13 13.28
CA SER A 12 -19.18 21.97 12.40
C SER A 12 -20.11 20.94 13.04
N GLY A 13 -21.40 21.07 12.75
CA GLY A 13 -22.44 20.13 13.12
C GLY A 13 -22.41 18.86 12.29
N VAL A 14 -21.28 18.14 12.26
CA VAL A 14 -21.20 16.82 11.63
C VAL A 14 -20.77 15.80 12.68
N MET A 15 -21.65 14.83 12.94
CA MET A 15 -21.33 13.65 13.72
C MET A 15 -20.12 12.93 13.09
N LEU A 16 -18.97 12.91 13.76
CA LEU A 16 -17.80 12.10 13.39
C LEU A 16 -18.05 10.62 13.73
N VAL A 17 -19.07 10.03 13.10
CA VAL A 17 -19.19 8.57 13.08
C VAL A 17 -18.10 8.07 12.14
N ARG A 18 -17.07 7.44 12.71
CA ARG A 18 -16.05 6.70 11.96
C ARG A 18 -16.75 5.68 11.07
N PRO A 19 -16.70 5.78 9.72
CA PRO A 19 -17.23 4.72 8.89
C PRO A 19 -16.40 3.47 9.12
N SER A 20 -17.06 2.46 9.65
CA SER A 20 -16.56 1.11 9.81
C SER A 20 -16.10 0.58 8.45
N ARG A 21 -14.85 0.11 8.41
CA ARG A 21 -14.36 -1.01 7.59
C ARG A 21 -14.62 -0.90 6.08
N LEU A 22 -13.64 -0.40 5.34
CA LEU A 22 -13.55 -0.59 3.90
C LEU A 22 -13.22 -2.06 3.62
N SER A 23 -14.27 -2.85 3.40
CA SER A 23 -14.21 -4.11 2.66
C SER A 23 -13.62 -3.83 1.27
N SER A 24 -12.74 -4.72 0.81
CA SER A 24 -12.16 -4.75 -0.54
C SER A 24 -13.24 -5.06 -1.59
N SER A 25 -14.15 -4.13 -1.84
CA SER A 25 -15.11 -4.23 -2.94
C SER A 25 -15.36 -2.86 -3.52
N GLY A 26 -14.54 -2.47 -4.49
CA GLY A 26 -14.68 -1.23 -5.24
C GLY A 26 -13.50 -0.30 -5.04
N THR A 27 -12.35 -0.63 -5.65
CA THR A 27 -11.46 0.42 -6.12
C THR A 27 -12.26 1.21 -7.18
N PRO A 28 -12.57 2.51 -6.97
CA PRO A 28 -12.91 3.33 -8.12
C PRO A 28 -11.67 3.26 -9.02
N MET A 29 -11.84 2.83 -10.28
CA MET A 29 -10.77 3.03 -11.26
C MET A 29 -10.32 4.47 -11.13
N LEU A 30 -9.07 4.69 -10.76
CA LEU A 30 -8.51 6.03 -10.67
C LEU A 30 -8.66 6.65 -12.06
N ALA A 31 -9.58 7.60 -12.19
CA ALA A 31 -9.86 8.26 -13.45
C ALA A 31 -8.56 8.89 -13.96
N GLY A 32 -8.05 8.41 -15.09
CA GLY A 32 -6.80 8.90 -15.70
C GLY A 32 -5.64 7.91 -15.73
N VAL A 33 -5.79 6.69 -15.22
CA VAL A 33 -4.84 5.60 -15.55
C VAL A 33 -5.13 5.17 -16.97
N SER A 34 -4.32 5.63 -17.92
CA SER A 34 -4.27 4.98 -19.24
C SER A 34 -3.92 3.51 -19.03
N GLU A 35 -4.56 2.61 -19.77
CA GLU A 35 -4.12 1.22 -19.88
C GLU A 35 -2.76 1.25 -20.59
N TYR A 36 -1.71 1.47 -19.80
CA TYR A 36 -0.34 1.45 -20.25
C TYR A 36 0.19 0.04 -20.00
N GLU A 37 0.46 -0.68 -21.08
CA GLU A 37 1.11 -1.98 -21.01
C GLU A 37 2.61 -1.74 -20.72
N LEU A 38 3.07 -2.24 -19.57
CA LEU A 38 4.47 -2.15 -19.21
C LEU A 38 5.29 -3.12 -20.07
N PRO A 39 6.46 -2.72 -20.60
CA PRO A 39 7.31 -3.63 -21.36
C PRO A 39 7.87 -4.73 -20.44
N GLU A 40 8.05 -5.93 -21.00
CA GLU A 40 8.69 -7.05 -20.31
C GLU A 40 10.18 -6.77 -20.03
N ASP A 41 10.66 -7.15 -18.86
CA ASP A 41 12.09 -7.21 -18.52
C ASP A 41 12.40 -8.52 -17.78
N PRO A 42 12.74 -9.60 -18.52
CA PRO A 42 12.93 -10.93 -17.95
C PRO A 42 14.04 -11.04 -16.90
N ARG A 43 14.92 -10.04 -16.77
CA ARG A 43 15.97 -10.03 -15.75
C ARG A 43 15.44 -9.63 -14.38
N TRP A 44 14.35 -8.86 -14.34
CA TRP A 44 13.76 -8.29 -13.12
C TRP A 44 12.39 -8.86 -12.79
N GLU A 45 11.83 -9.68 -13.67
CA GLU A 45 10.55 -10.34 -13.44
C GLU A 45 10.66 -11.48 -12.42
N LEU A 46 9.67 -11.51 -11.52
CA LEU A 46 9.45 -12.60 -10.57
C LEU A 46 8.04 -13.16 -10.80
N PRO A 47 7.89 -14.47 -11.01
CA PRO A 47 6.58 -15.11 -11.10
C PRO A 47 5.74 -14.83 -9.85
N ARG A 48 4.49 -14.42 -10.04
CA ARG A 48 3.60 -13.99 -8.93
C ARG A 48 3.29 -15.12 -7.95
N ASP A 49 3.25 -16.35 -8.43
CA ASP A 49 3.09 -17.58 -7.63
C ASP A 49 4.27 -17.83 -6.67
N ARG A 50 5.43 -17.22 -6.92
CA ARG A 50 6.63 -17.30 -6.08
C ARG A 50 6.75 -16.15 -5.08
N LEU A 51 5.75 -15.29 -4.98
CA LEU A 51 5.71 -14.17 -4.05
C LEU A 51 4.50 -14.28 -3.11
N ILE A 52 4.75 -14.48 -1.82
CA ILE A 52 3.71 -14.58 -0.79
C ILE A 52 3.67 -13.27 0.00
N LEU A 53 2.60 -12.50 -0.17
CA LEU A 53 2.41 -11.24 0.57
C LEU A 53 1.98 -11.52 2.01
N GLY A 54 2.54 -10.75 2.94
CA GLY A 54 2.31 -10.85 4.37
C GLY A 54 1.76 -9.54 4.96
N LYS A 55 2.15 -9.24 6.22
CA LYS A 55 1.64 -8.08 6.95
C LYS A 55 2.15 -6.75 6.36
N PRO A 56 1.37 -5.66 6.45
CA PRO A 56 1.86 -4.31 6.16
C PRO A 56 3.05 -3.95 7.05
N LEU A 57 4.02 -3.24 6.46
CA LEU A 57 5.17 -2.67 7.15
C LEU A 57 5.05 -1.15 7.31
N GLY A 58 4.41 -0.48 6.35
CA GLY A 58 4.16 0.95 6.41
C GLY A 58 3.29 1.43 5.26
N GLU A 59 2.67 2.60 5.42
CA GLU A 59 1.85 3.26 4.42
C GLU A 59 2.21 4.74 4.39
N GLY A 60 2.29 5.31 3.19
CA GLY A 60 2.48 6.74 2.98
C GLY A 60 1.50 7.26 1.93
N CYS A 61 1.58 8.56 1.63
CA CYS A 61 0.64 9.22 0.73
C CYS A 61 0.60 8.63 -0.70
N PHE A 62 1.62 7.87 -1.10
CA PHE A 62 1.80 7.38 -2.47
C PHE A 62 1.82 5.86 -2.58
N GLY A 63 1.52 5.13 -1.50
CA GLY A 63 1.47 3.67 -1.54
C GLY A 63 1.76 2.99 -0.20
N GLN A 64 1.79 1.67 -0.26
CA GLN A 64 1.97 0.79 0.89
C GLN A 64 3.19 -0.08 0.69
N VAL A 65 3.86 -0.42 1.79
CA VAL A 65 4.92 -1.43 1.81
C VAL A 65 4.43 -2.61 2.64
N VAL A 66 4.53 -3.81 2.09
CA VAL A 66 4.17 -5.06 2.76
C VAL A 66 5.39 -5.97 2.91
N LEU A 67 5.43 -6.74 3.99
CA LEU A 67 6.37 -7.84 4.14
C LEU A 67 5.96 -8.93 3.15
N ALA A 68 6.91 -9.58 2.49
CA ALA A 68 6.64 -10.74 1.66
C ALA A 68 7.75 -11.79 1.77
N GLU A 69 7.41 -13.01 1.35
CA GLU A 69 8.36 -14.10 1.15
C GLU A 69 8.48 -14.36 -0.36
N ALA A 70 9.69 -14.19 -0.89
CA ALA A 70 10.02 -14.46 -2.28
C ALA A 70 10.78 -15.79 -2.38
N ILE A 71 10.35 -16.66 -3.29
CA ILE A 71 10.92 -17.99 -3.49
C ILE A 71 11.81 -17.96 -4.73
N GLY A 72 13.08 -18.38 -4.58
CA GLY A 72 13.99 -18.52 -5.71
C GLY A 72 14.48 -17.20 -6.31
N LEU A 73 14.59 -16.15 -5.49
CA LEU A 73 15.15 -14.86 -5.90
C LEU A 73 16.63 -14.98 -6.34
N ASP A 74 17.35 -15.91 -5.72
CA ASP A 74 18.72 -16.29 -6.06
C ASP A 74 18.67 -17.44 -7.08
N LYS A 75 19.21 -17.23 -8.28
CA LYS A 75 19.18 -18.21 -9.38
C LYS A 75 19.89 -19.50 -9.03
N ASP A 76 20.91 -19.43 -8.16
CA ASP A 76 21.66 -20.60 -7.70
C ASP A 76 20.89 -21.40 -6.63
N LYS A 77 19.84 -20.81 -6.05
CA LYS A 77 19.05 -21.39 -4.95
C LYS A 77 17.55 -21.27 -5.22
N PRO A 78 17.02 -22.07 -6.17
CA PRO A 78 15.66 -21.92 -6.69
C PRO A 78 14.54 -22.12 -5.65
N ASN A 79 14.82 -22.85 -4.56
CA ASN A 79 13.85 -23.10 -3.49
C ASN A 79 14.09 -22.24 -2.25
N ARG A 80 15.07 -21.32 -2.27
CA ARG A 80 15.36 -20.48 -1.11
C ARG A 80 14.27 -19.43 -0.94
N VAL A 81 13.68 -19.42 0.25
CA VAL A 81 12.75 -18.37 0.67
C VAL A 81 13.53 -17.20 1.24
N THR A 82 13.24 -16.00 0.76
CA THR A 82 13.86 -14.75 1.20
C THR A 82 12.78 -13.78 1.64
N LYS A 83 12.93 -13.22 2.84
CA LYS A 83 12.04 -12.15 3.34
C LYS A 83 12.39 -10.84 2.63
N VAL A 84 11.39 -10.20 2.04
CA VAL A 84 11.52 -8.97 1.25
C VAL A 84 10.45 -7.95 1.63
N ALA A 85 10.63 -6.70 1.19
CA ALA A 85 9.61 -5.67 1.25
C ALA A 85 9.09 -5.42 -0.17
N VAL A 86 7.78 -5.37 -0.35
CA VAL A 86 7.10 -5.11 -1.63
C VAL A 86 6.40 -3.76 -1.56
N LYS A 87 6.52 -2.95 -2.61
CA LYS A 87 5.89 -1.64 -2.78
C LYS A 87 5.01 -1.66 -4.02
#